data_AF-A0A8T6H3Y3-F1
#
_entry.id   AF-A0A8T6H3Y3-F1
#
_cell.length_a   1.000
_cell.length_b   1.000
_cell.length_c   1.000
_cell.angle_alpha   90.00
_cell.angle_beta   90.00
_cell.angle_gamma   90.00
#
_symmetry.space_group_name_H-M   'P 1'
#
loop_
_entity.id
_entity.type
_entity.pdbx_description
1 polymer ?
#
loop_
_entity_poly.entity_id
_entity_poly.type
_entity_poly.pdbx_seq_one_letter_code
_entity_poly.pdbx_strand_id
1 'polypeptide(L)'
;MRIIGAYQDGNCSSADETAQEREMQRKFLLIIVLAAAAVVALAITQPWLYFVNREVNEAFPGMSAEQREAVSNMPEAEKQMLIDMAKENREMAEQTAMAQIGADTVVPQADQAMPPEMPAEPVILAQGSFIDIDPIHGAVGSVTIYELPDGSRVLRFEDFRSKNGPDLHVYLSTEAPTSTFAGLGDNEVHLGALKGNVGSQNYDIPAEVDLSQYRSVVIYCVPFRVVFSTAEFGA
;
A
#
# COMPACT_ATOMS: atom_id res chain seq x y z
N MET A 1 53.70 59.87 57.36
CA MET A 1 53.39 60.11 55.94
C MET A 1 53.01 58.75 55.32
N ARG A 2 51.78 58.66 54.76
CA ARG A 2 51.14 57.62 53.91
C ARG A 2 51.89 56.29 53.64
N ILE A 3 51.26 55.12 53.91
CA ILE A 3 50.52 54.22 52.97
C ILE A 3 51.36 53.95 51.71
N ILE A 4 51.72 52.72 51.30
CA ILE A 4 50.86 51.79 50.52
C ILE A 4 51.35 50.33 50.68
N GLY A 5 50.41 49.41 50.88
CA GLY A 5 50.63 47.97 50.94
C GLY A 5 50.88 47.33 49.57
N ALA A 6 51.61 46.21 49.59
CA ALA A 6 51.83 45.35 48.44
C ALA A 6 50.62 44.42 48.26
N TYR A 7 49.99 44.49 47.10
CA TYR A 7 48.93 43.59 46.65
C TYR A 7 49.58 42.59 45.67
N GLN A 8 49.67 41.33 46.08
CA GLN A 8 50.13 40.23 45.22
C GLN A 8 48.92 39.62 44.51
N ASP A 9 48.79 39.91 43.22
CA ASP A 9 47.88 39.21 42.32
C ASP A 9 48.69 38.34 41.37
N GLY A 10 48.59 37.02 41.52
CA GLY A 10 49.22 36.12 40.57
C GLY A 10 49.13 34.68 40.97
N ASN A 11 47.95 34.05 40.84
CA ASN A 11 47.87 32.63 40.44
C ASN A 11 46.47 32.08 40.06
N CYS A 12 45.40 32.87 39.97
CA CYS A 12 44.05 32.30 39.75
C CYS A 12 43.64 32.05 38.28
N SER A 13 44.46 32.41 37.27
CA SER A 13 43.99 32.42 35.86
C SER A 13 44.11 31.09 35.11
N SER A 14 45.14 30.27 35.36
CA SER A 14 45.40 29.06 34.54
C SER A 14 44.54 27.85 34.94
N ALA A 15 44.15 27.75 36.21
CA ALA A 15 43.27 26.68 36.68
C ALA A 15 41.84 26.85 36.14
N ASP A 16 41.38 28.10 36.01
CA ASP A 16 40.05 28.44 35.52
C ASP A 16 39.92 28.16 34.01
N GLU A 17 40.96 28.49 33.22
CA GLU A 17 41.01 28.22 31.78
C GLU A 17 40.92 26.70 31.46
N THR A 18 41.64 25.85 32.21
CA THR A 18 41.57 24.38 32.02
C THR A 18 40.24 23.77 32.48
N ALA A 19 39.56 24.37 33.45
CA ALA A 19 38.23 23.96 33.88
C ALA A 19 37.19 24.30 32.81
N GLN A 20 37.28 25.51 32.26
CA GLN A 20 36.44 25.99 31.16
C GLN A 20 36.62 25.15 29.89
N GLU A 21 37.86 24.78 29.52
CA GLU A 21 38.12 23.89 28.37
C GLU A 21 37.53 22.48 28.57
N ARG A 22 37.69 21.87 29.75
CA ARG A 22 37.10 20.56 30.04
C ARG A 22 35.58 20.61 30.05
N GLU A 23 34.97 21.69 30.54
CA GLU A 23 33.53 21.88 30.49
C GLU A 23 33.04 22.04 29.04
N MET A 24 33.74 22.83 28.22
CA MET A 24 33.45 22.97 26.79
C MET A 24 33.58 21.63 26.04
N GLN A 25 34.65 20.88 26.29
CA GLN A 25 34.85 19.54 25.68
C GLN A 25 33.76 18.56 26.10
N ARG A 26 33.34 18.55 27.37
CA ARG A 26 32.23 17.72 27.86
C ARG A 26 30.91 18.10 27.20
N LYS A 27 30.60 19.40 27.11
CA LYS A 27 29.40 19.89 26.41
C LYS A 27 29.41 19.48 24.94
N PHE A 28 30.55 19.62 24.27
CA PHE A 28 30.72 19.22 22.87
C PHE A 28 30.54 17.70 22.67
N LEU A 29 31.16 16.88 23.52
CA LEU A 29 30.97 15.42 23.52
C LEU A 29 29.51 15.04 23.77
N LEU A 30 28.83 15.69 24.71
CA LEU A 30 27.40 15.46 24.97
C LEU A 30 26.54 15.80 23.75
N ILE A 31 26.81 16.91 23.07
CA ILE A 31 26.10 17.29 21.84
C ILE A 31 26.31 16.24 20.76
N ILE A 32 27.54 15.75 20.57
CA ILE A 32 27.82 14.69 19.58
C ILE A 32 27.05 13.41 19.92
N VAL A 33 27.06 12.99 21.18
CA VAL A 33 26.33 11.79 21.62
C VAL A 33 24.83 11.95 21.41
N LEU A 34 24.25 13.11 21.76
CA LEU A 34 22.84 13.40 21.53
C LEU A 34 22.49 13.44 20.04
N ALA A 35 23.35 14.04 19.21
CA ALA A 35 23.16 14.05 17.76
C ALA A 35 23.23 12.63 17.17
N ALA A 36 24.19 11.81 17.59
CA ALA A 36 24.30 10.42 17.19
C ALA A 36 23.06 9.61 17.61
N ALA A 37 22.59 9.78 18.86
CA ALA A 37 21.38 9.13 19.35
C ALA A 37 20.13 9.56 18.55
N ALA A 38 20.01 10.84 18.21
CA ALA A 38 18.91 11.35 17.38
C ALA A 38 18.96 10.78 15.95
N VAL A 39 20.14 10.67 15.35
CA VAL A 39 20.30 10.04 14.02
C VAL A 39 19.91 8.57 14.06
N VAL A 40 20.33 7.82 15.08
CA VAL A 40 19.94 6.43 15.28
C VAL A 40 18.42 6.32 15.46
N ALA A 41 17.82 7.19 16.27
CA ALA A 41 16.37 7.21 16.48
C ALA A 41 15.62 7.49 15.17
N LEU A 42 16.06 8.47 14.36
CA LEU A 42 15.48 8.78 13.05
C LEU A 42 15.65 7.63 12.06
N ALA A 43 16.81 6.95 12.07
CA ALA A 43 17.07 5.80 11.20
C ALA A 43 16.19 4.59 11.55
N ILE A 44 15.84 4.40 12.83
CA ILE A 44 14.96 3.32 13.29
C ILE A 44 13.49 3.65 13.06
N THR A 45 13.07 4.85 13.43
CA THR A 45 11.64 5.24 13.42
C THR A 45 11.14 5.71 12.06
N GLN A 46 12.06 6.19 11.21
CA GLN A 46 11.81 6.65 9.85
C GLN A 46 10.49 7.44 9.71
N PRO A 47 10.28 8.52 10.50
CA PRO A 47 8.99 9.21 10.59
C PRO A 47 8.54 9.79 9.24
N TRP A 48 9.46 10.01 8.30
CA TRP A 48 9.13 10.46 6.94
C TRP A 48 8.34 9.42 6.13
N LEU A 49 8.50 8.11 6.39
CA LEU A 49 7.78 7.07 5.64
C LEU A 49 6.26 7.15 5.85
N TYR A 50 5.80 7.71 6.96
CA TYR A 50 4.39 7.98 7.21
C TYR A 50 3.79 9.03 6.26
N PHE A 51 4.61 9.82 5.58
CA PHE A 51 4.16 10.87 4.66
C PHE A 51 4.43 10.54 3.20
N VAL A 52 5.10 9.42 2.91
CA VAL A 52 5.45 9.00 1.55
C VAL A 52 4.44 7.98 1.05
N ASN A 53 3.94 8.19 -0.18
CA ASN A 53 3.07 7.22 -0.82
C ASN A 53 3.89 6.03 -1.33
N ARG A 54 3.45 4.82 -1.00
CA ARG A 54 3.89 3.56 -1.58
C ARG A 54 2.88 3.14 -2.64
N GLU A 55 3.31 3.19 -3.88
CA GLU A 55 2.51 2.78 -5.02
C GLU A 55 2.72 1.28 -5.33
N VAL A 56 1.62 0.57 -5.55
CA VAL A 56 1.58 -0.83 -5.97
C VAL A 56 0.56 -0.93 -7.08
N ASN A 57 0.95 -1.41 -8.25
CA ASN A 57 0.05 -1.65 -9.38
C ASN A 57 0.22 -3.10 -9.83
N GLU A 58 -0.47 -4.01 -9.15
CA GLU A 58 -0.53 -5.42 -9.53
C GLU A 58 -1.48 -5.61 -10.71
N ALA A 59 -0.97 -6.34 -11.71
CA ALA A 59 -1.76 -6.78 -12.86
C ALA A 59 -2.99 -7.57 -12.41
N PHE A 60 -3.98 -7.66 -13.29
CA PHE A 60 -5.16 -8.47 -13.03
C PHE A 60 -4.77 -9.94 -12.79
N PRO A 61 -5.26 -10.57 -11.71
CA PRO A 61 -4.93 -11.95 -11.37
C PRO A 61 -5.52 -12.92 -12.41
N GLY A 62 -4.79 -13.97 -12.77
CA GLY A 62 -5.24 -14.95 -13.77
C GLY A 62 -4.79 -14.68 -15.22
N MET A 63 -4.16 -13.55 -15.53
CA MET A 63 -3.46 -13.37 -16.81
C MET A 63 -2.14 -14.16 -16.84
N SER A 64 -1.82 -14.84 -17.95
CA SER A 64 -0.48 -15.44 -18.14
C SER A 64 0.61 -14.35 -18.24
N ALA A 65 1.87 -14.71 -18.00
CA ALA A 65 2.99 -13.77 -18.08
C ALA A 65 3.10 -13.12 -19.47
N GLU A 66 2.85 -13.89 -20.53
CA GLU A 66 2.83 -13.45 -21.92
C GLU A 66 1.70 -12.44 -22.18
N GLN A 67 0.50 -12.69 -21.65
CA GLN A 67 -0.63 -11.76 -21.75
C GLN A 67 -0.37 -10.46 -20.98
N ARG A 68 0.26 -10.53 -19.80
CA ARG A 68 0.64 -9.34 -19.03
C ARG A 68 1.67 -8.49 -19.78
N GLU A 69 2.64 -9.14 -20.41
CA GLU A 69 3.66 -8.47 -21.22
C GLU A 69 3.03 -7.83 -22.48
N ALA A 70 2.14 -8.55 -23.17
CA ALA A 70 1.41 -8.03 -24.32
C ALA A 70 0.55 -6.80 -23.95
N VAL A 71 -0.21 -6.88 -22.84
CA VAL A 71 -1.00 -5.73 -22.35
C VAL A 71 -0.07 -4.59 -21.90
N SER A 72 1.04 -4.88 -21.22
CA SER A 72 1.99 -3.85 -20.79
C SER A 72 2.60 -3.09 -21.96
N ASN A 73 2.98 -3.81 -23.02
CA ASN A 73 3.65 -3.27 -24.20
C ASN A 73 2.70 -2.61 -25.22
N MET A 74 1.38 -2.74 -25.03
CA MET A 74 0.40 -2.11 -25.90
C MET A 74 0.49 -0.56 -25.83
N PRO A 75 0.50 0.15 -26.97
CA PRO A 75 0.49 1.61 -27.02
C PRO A 75 -0.68 2.21 -26.22
N GLU A 76 -0.43 3.29 -25.50
CA GLU A 76 -1.43 3.89 -24.59
C GLU A 76 -2.71 4.33 -25.31
N ALA A 77 -2.58 4.81 -26.56
CA ALA A 77 -3.73 5.16 -27.39
C ALA A 77 -4.64 3.97 -27.69
N GLU A 78 -4.07 2.77 -27.83
CA GLU A 78 -4.80 1.54 -28.11
C GLU A 78 -5.45 1.00 -26.83
N LYS A 79 -4.74 1.03 -25.70
CA LYS A 79 -5.33 0.74 -24.37
C LYS A 79 -6.53 1.63 -24.09
N GLN A 80 -6.40 2.93 -24.33
CA GLN A 80 -7.47 3.90 -24.10
C GLN A 80 -8.67 3.64 -25.03
N MET A 81 -8.42 3.31 -26.30
CA MET A 81 -9.47 2.94 -27.25
C MET A 81 -10.23 1.69 -26.79
N LEU A 82 -9.53 0.65 -26.34
CA LEU A 82 -10.16 -0.58 -25.83
C LEU A 82 -10.97 -0.33 -24.57
N ILE A 83 -10.47 0.51 -23.65
CA ILE A 83 -11.21 0.91 -22.43
C ILE A 83 -12.49 1.65 -22.79
N ASP A 84 -12.42 2.60 -23.74
CA ASP A 84 -13.58 3.40 -24.13
C ASP A 84 -14.60 2.56 -24.91
N MET A 85 -14.12 1.66 -25.79
CA MET A 85 -14.98 0.66 -26.44
C MET A 85 -15.63 -0.28 -25.44
N ALA A 86 -14.91 -0.75 -24.41
CA ALA A 86 -15.46 -1.67 -23.41
C ALA A 86 -16.57 -1.03 -22.57
N LYS A 87 -16.48 0.28 -22.31
CA LYS A 87 -17.54 1.05 -21.64
C LYS A 87 -18.81 1.17 -22.49
N GLU A 88 -18.66 1.32 -23.80
CA GLU A 88 -19.79 1.50 -24.72
C GLU A 88 -20.41 0.16 -25.16
N ASN A 89 -19.58 -0.82 -25.48
CA ASN A 89 -19.97 -2.15 -25.92
C ASN A 89 -18.87 -3.18 -25.65
N ARG A 90 -19.01 -3.88 -24.51
CA ARG A 90 -18.06 -4.91 -24.05
C ARG A 90 -17.78 -5.98 -25.11
N GLU A 91 -18.81 -6.47 -25.78
CA GLU A 91 -18.70 -7.54 -26.79
C GLU A 91 -17.90 -7.08 -28.02
N MET A 92 -18.02 -5.81 -28.41
CA MET A 92 -17.25 -5.24 -29.52
C MET A 92 -15.78 -4.99 -29.14
N ALA A 93 -15.55 -4.56 -27.90
CA ALA A 93 -14.20 -4.40 -27.36
C ALA A 93 -13.45 -5.73 -27.29
N GLU A 94 -14.14 -6.79 -26.84
CA GLU A 94 -13.64 -8.17 -26.86
C GLU A 94 -13.27 -8.60 -28.30
N GLN A 95 -14.17 -8.42 -29.28
CA GLN A 95 -13.89 -8.78 -30.68
C GLN A 95 -12.70 -8.02 -31.28
N THR A 96 -12.54 -6.74 -30.92
CA THR A 96 -11.45 -5.89 -31.42
C THR A 96 -10.13 -6.27 -30.79
N ALA A 97 -10.11 -6.54 -29.48
CA ALA A 97 -8.94 -7.07 -28.79
C ALA A 97 -8.52 -8.43 -29.38
N MET A 98 -9.47 -9.31 -29.69
CA MET A 98 -9.20 -10.61 -30.34
C MET A 98 -8.61 -10.45 -31.75
N ALA A 99 -9.08 -9.48 -32.53
CA ALA A 99 -8.56 -9.22 -33.87
C ALA A 99 -7.12 -8.67 -33.83
N GLN A 100 -6.79 -7.83 -32.87
CA GLN A 100 -5.47 -7.21 -32.73
C GLN A 100 -4.42 -8.18 -32.19
N ILE A 101 -4.78 -9.01 -31.19
CA ILE A 101 -3.89 -10.07 -30.69
C ILE A 101 -3.55 -11.09 -31.79
N GLY A 102 -4.46 -11.31 -32.75
CA GLY A 102 -4.23 -12.17 -33.92
C GLY A 102 -3.46 -11.53 -35.07
N ALA A 103 -3.33 -10.20 -35.14
CA ALA A 103 -2.86 -9.50 -36.33
C ALA A 103 -1.32 -9.34 -36.43
N ASP A 104 -0.60 -9.35 -35.32
CA ASP A 104 0.86 -9.06 -35.30
C ASP A 104 1.76 -10.26 -34.99
N THR A 105 1.18 -11.47 -34.87
CA THR A 105 1.98 -12.69 -34.77
C THR A 105 2.36 -13.18 -36.17
N VAL A 106 3.62 -13.02 -36.57
CA VAL A 106 4.19 -13.82 -37.69
C VAL A 106 4.19 -15.28 -37.23
N VAL A 107 3.14 -16.02 -37.58
CA VAL A 107 3.02 -17.46 -37.29
C VAL A 107 3.87 -18.22 -38.32
N PRO A 108 4.95 -18.91 -37.95
CA PRO A 108 5.53 -19.92 -38.84
C PRO A 108 4.47 -21.00 -39.05
N GLN A 109 4.10 -21.27 -40.31
CA GLN A 109 3.21 -22.38 -40.66
C GLN A 109 3.91 -23.72 -40.38
N ALA A 110 3.85 -24.18 -39.14
CA ALA A 110 4.01 -25.58 -38.77
C ALA A 110 3.30 -25.78 -37.42
N ASP A 111 2.38 -26.73 -37.41
CA ASP A 111 1.53 -27.16 -36.29
C ASP A 111 0.44 -26.18 -35.86
N GLN A 112 -0.73 -26.37 -36.47
CA GLN A 112 -2.02 -25.91 -35.96
C GLN A 112 -2.33 -26.63 -34.63
N ALA A 113 -1.66 -26.24 -33.55
CA ALA A 113 -2.28 -26.29 -32.24
C ALA A 113 -3.29 -25.14 -32.19
N MET A 114 -4.48 -25.43 -31.67
CA MET A 114 -5.55 -24.44 -31.48
C MET A 114 -4.99 -23.17 -30.81
N PRO A 115 -5.57 -21.98 -31.08
CA PRO A 115 -5.24 -20.78 -30.31
C PRO A 115 -5.27 -21.13 -28.82
N PRO A 116 -4.35 -20.63 -27.98
CA PRO A 116 -4.47 -20.79 -26.55
C PRO A 116 -5.89 -20.39 -26.16
N GLU A 117 -6.63 -21.34 -25.60
CA GLU A 117 -8.00 -21.16 -25.14
C GLU A 117 -8.02 -19.87 -24.31
N MET A 118 -8.86 -18.91 -24.71
CA MET A 118 -8.95 -17.65 -23.98
C MET A 118 -9.15 -17.98 -22.50
N PRO A 119 -8.41 -17.35 -21.57
CA PRO A 119 -8.68 -17.54 -20.16
C PRO A 119 -10.17 -17.27 -19.96
N ALA A 120 -10.88 -18.20 -19.33
CA ALA A 120 -12.28 -17.95 -19.00
C ALA A 120 -12.35 -16.61 -18.25
N GLU A 121 -13.40 -15.83 -18.50
CA GLU A 121 -13.49 -14.54 -17.84
C GLU A 121 -13.67 -14.74 -16.32
N PRO A 122 -12.97 -13.95 -15.50
CA PRO A 122 -13.16 -13.97 -14.06
C PRO A 122 -14.59 -13.53 -13.72
N VAL A 123 -15.24 -14.27 -12.82
CA VAL A 123 -16.62 -14.00 -12.40
C VAL A 123 -16.60 -13.05 -11.20
N ILE A 124 -17.37 -11.97 -11.25
CA ILE A 124 -17.55 -11.07 -10.11
C ILE A 124 -18.49 -11.73 -9.10
N LEU A 125 -18.01 -11.94 -7.88
CA LEU A 125 -18.80 -12.50 -6.78
C LEU A 125 -19.39 -11.42 -5.88
N ALA A 126 -18.65 -10.34 -5.64
CA ALA A 126 -19.07 -9.22 -4.80
C ALA A 126 -18.29 -7.95 -5.16
N GLN A 127 -18.88 -6.78 -4.93
CA GLN A 127 -18.22 -5.50 -5.18
C GLN A 127 -18.67 -4.43 -4.17
N GLY A 128 -17.75 -3.54 -3.81
CA GLY A 128 -17.98 -2.40 -2.94
C GLY A 128 -17.01 -1.25 -3.23
N SER A 129 -17.18 -0.15 -2.51
CA SER A 129 -16.31 1.04 -2.61
C SER A 129 -15.83 1.46 -1.24
N PHE A 130 -14.55 1.82 -1.15
CA PHE A 130 -13.98 2.35 0.09
C PHE A 130 -14.53 3.73 0.42
N ILE A 131 -14.63 4.00 1.72
CA ILE A 131 -15.11 5.29 2.24
C ILE A 131 -14.06 6.00 3.08
N ASP A 132 -14.14 7.33 3.08
CA ASP A 132 -13.51 8.16 4.11
C ASP A 132 -14.35 8.12 5.40
N ILE A 133 -13.70 7.84 6.53
CA ILE A 133 -14.37 7.81 7.84
C ILE A 133 -14.26 9.18 8.51
N ASP A 134 -13.06 9.78 8.47
CA ASP A 134 -12.79 11.09 9.06
C ASP A 134 -11.61 11.80 8.33
N PRO A 135 -11.16 13.00 8.74
CA PRO A 135 -10.08 13.71 8.03
C PRO A 135 -8.73 12.98 7.97
N ILE A 136 -8.45 12.04 8.87
CA ILE A 136 -7.15 11.35 8.99
C ILE A 136 -7.26 9.83 8.77
N HIS A 137 -8.46 9.26 8.76
CA HIS A 137 -8.74 7.86 8.45
C HIS A 137 -9.64 7.75 7.22
N GLY A 138 -9.17 7.04 6.19
CA GLY A 138 -10.01 6.79 5.02
C GLY A 138 -9.25 6.31 3.79
N ALA A 139 -10.02 5.78 2.85
CA ALA A 139 -9.58 5.38 1.55
C ALA A 139 -10.69 5.57 0.51
N VAL A 140 -10.29 5.60 -0.75
CA VAL A 140 -11.15 5.63 -1.93
C VAL A 140 -10.70 4.55 -2.90
N GLY A 141 -11.53 4.26 -3.89
CA GLY A 141 -11.34 3.19 -4.87
C GLY A 141 -12.37 2.09 -4.70
N SER A 142 -12.39 1.16 -5.64
CA SER A 142 -13.29 0.01 -5.61
C SER A 142 -12.59 -1.22 -5.04
N VAL A 143 -13.41 -2.14 -4.55
CA VAL A 143 -12.98 -3.49 -4.21
C VAL A 143 -13.93 -4.49 -4.82
N THR A 144 -13.37 -5.52 -5.46
CA THR A 144 -14.14 -6.57 -6.14
C THR A 144 -13.58 -7.93 -5.75
N ILE A 145 -14.45 -8.87 -5.40
CA ILE A 145 -14.09 -10.28 -5.29
C ILE A 145 -14.32 -10.94 -6.65
N TYR A 146 -13.28 -11.56 -7.19
CA TYR A 146 -13.34 -12.38 -8.38
C TYR A 146 -13.16 -13.86 -8.06
N GLU A 147 -13.91 -14.71 -8.76
CA GLU A 147 -13.57 -16.12 -8.98
C GLU A 147 -12.82 -16.25 -10.31
N LEU A 148 -11.63 -16.84 -10.27
CA LEU A 148 -10.78 -17.05 -11.43
C LEU A 148 -11.13 -18.39 -12.11
N PRO A 149 -10.67 -18.61 -13.37
CA PRO A 149 -10.96 -19.84 -14.11
C PRO A 149 -10.50 -21.13 -13.45
N ASP A 150 -9.46 -21.06 -12.63
CA ASP A 150 -8.94 -22.19 -11.86
C ASP A 150 -9.73 -22.47 -10.57
N GLY A 151 -10.81 -21.70 -10.32
CA GLY A 151 -11.64 -21.75 -9.12
C GLY A 151 -11.05 -21.03 -7.91
N SER A 152 -9.86 -20.44 -8.04
CA SER A 152 -9.30 -19.61 -6.97
C SER A 152 -10.06 -18.28 -6.87
N ARG A 153 -10.03 -17.67 -5.68
CA ARG A 153 -10.78 -16.44 -5.39
C ARG A 153 -9.82 -15.36 -4.92
N VAL A 154 -10.05 -14.14 -5.39
CA VAL A 154 -9.15 -13.01 -5.14
C VAL A 154 -9.95 -11.75 -4.86
N LEU A 155 -9.56 -11.03 -3.81
CA LEU A 155 -10.02 -9.68 -3.51
C LEU A 155 -9.09 -8.69 -4.21
N ARG A 156 -9.63 -7.89 -5.12
CA ARG A 156 -8.85 -6.92 -5.89
C ARG A 156 -9.30 -5.50 -5.56
N PHE A 157 -8.33 -4.62 -5.30
CA PHE A 157 -8.55 -3.18 -5.18
C PHE A 157 -8.19 -2.51 -6.51
N GLU A 158 -9.00 -1.54 -6.94
CA GLU A 158 -8.76 -0.75 -8.14
C GLU A 158 -8.96 0.74 -7.88
N ASP A 159 -8.20 1.58 -8.59
CA ASP A 159 -8.14 3.04 -8.37
C ASP A 159 -7.94 3.43 -6.89
N PHE A 160 -7.25 2.57 -6.16
CA PHE A 160 -7.18 2.63 -4.71
C PHE A 160 -6.23 3.73 -4.24
N ARG A 161 -6.69 4.49 -3.24
CA ARG A 161 -5.86 5.44 -2.51
C ARG A 161 -6.32 5.51 -1.07
N SER A 162 -5.41 5.29 -0.12
CA SER A 162 -5.66 5.49 1.30
C SER A 162 -4.77 6.57 1.90
N LYS A 163 -5.24 7.12 3.01
CA LYS A 163 -4.37 7.84 3.95
C LYS A 163 -3.31 6.88 4.49
N ASN A 164 -2.16 7.42 4.88
CA ASN A 164 -1.06 6.63 5.41
C ASN A 164 -1.33 6.23 6.87
N GLY A 165 -1.03 4.98 7.19
CA GLY A 165 -1.01 4.46 8.55
C GLY A 165 0.27 3.68 8.82
N PRO A 166 0.68 3.52 10.09
CA PRO A 166 1.90 2.77 10.45
C PRO A 166 1.94 1.35 9.93
N ASP A 167 0.81 0.66 10.02
CA ASP A 167 0.70 -0.77 9.79
C ASP A 167 -0.76 -1.11 9.53
N LEU A 168 -1.15 -0.97 8.26
CA LEU A 168 -2.51 -1.19 7.78
C LEU A 168 -2.65 -2.62 7.28
N HIS A 169 -3.78 -3.24 7.55
CA HIS A 169 -4.08 -4.63 7.22
C HIS A 169 -5.48 -4.75 6.64
N VAL A 170 -5.68 -5.75 5.78
CA VAL A 170 -6.93 -6.02 5.07
C VAL A 170 -7.63 -7.22 5.69
N TYR A 171 -8.91 -7.05 5.99
CA TYR A 171 -9.78 -8.08 6.56
C TYR A 171 -11.08 -8.21 5.76
N LEU A 172 -11.62 -9.42 5.69
CA LEU A 172 -13.03 -9.66 5.41
C LEU A 172 -13.79 -9.69 6.74
N SER A 173 -14.94 -9.02 6.79
CA SER A 173 -15.79 -8.87 7.98
C SER A 173 -17.19 -9.45 7.71
N THR A 174 -17.75 -10.16 8.68
CA THR A 174 -19.13 -10.67 8.63
C THR A 174 -20.16 -9.59 8.96
N GLU A 175 -19.69 -8.50 9.59
CA GLU A 175 -20.52 -7.39 10.01
C GLU A 175 -20.53 -6.27 8.99
N ALA A 176 -21.57 -5.44 9.09
CA ALA A 176 -21.58 -4.14 8.44
C ALA A 176 -20.46 -3.26 9.00
N PRO A 177 -19.93 -2.29 8.23
CA PRO A 177 -18.86 -1.41 8.67
C PRO A 177 -19.09 -0.75 10.04
N THR A 178 -18.13 -0.90 10.94
CA THR A 178 -18.08 -0.17 12.21
C THR A 178 -16.74 0.55 12.37
N SER A 179 -16.64 1.48 13.32
CA SER A 179 -15.40 2.24 13.58
C SER A 179 -14.39 1.52 14.48
N THR A 180 -14.70 0.31 14.96
CA THR A 180 -13.88 -0.42 15.94
C THR A 180 -13.65 -1.87 15.53
N PHE A 181 -12.48 -2.43 15.85
CA PHE A 181 -12.14 -3.82 15.52
C PHE A 181 -13.10 -4.86 16.11
N ALA A 182 -13.63 -4.60 17.32
CA ALA A 182 -14.59 -5.51 17.95
C ALA A 182 -15.91 -5.66 17.15
N GLY A 183 -16.14 -4.80 16.16
CA GLY A 183 -17.31 -4.86 15.28
C GLY A 183 -17.00 -5.40 13.88
N LEU A 184 -15.95 -6.23 13.72
CA LEU A 184 -15.71 -7.00 12.48
C LEU A 184 -16.42 -8.37 12.47
N GLY A 185 -16.99 -8.78 13.60
CA GLY A 185 -17.58 -10.09 13.83
C GLY A 185 -16.60 -11.08 14.45
N ASP A 186 -17.10 -12.25 14.85
CA ASP A 186 -16.31 -13.31 15.50
C ASP A 186 -15.55 -14.21 14.51
N ASN A 187 -15.78 -14.03 13.20
CA ASN A 187 -15.22 -14.85 12.13
C ASN A 187 -14.57 -13.99 11.03
N GLU A 188 -13.85 -12.94 11.42
CA GLU A 188 -13.09 -12.13 10.47
C GLU A 188 -11.95 -12.94 9.83
N VAL A 189 -11.65 -12.64 8.57
CA VAL A 189 -10.52 -13.27 7.85
C VAL A 189 -9.48 -12.22 7.53
N HIS A 190 -8.29 -12.39 8.09
CA HIS A 190 -7.13 -11.56 7.77
C HIS A 190 -6.52 -12.00 6.43
N LEU A 191 -6.54 -11.10 5.44
CA LEU A 191 -5.99 -11.36 4.11
C LEU A 191 -4.52 -10.93 3.96
N GLY A 192 -4.05 -10.04 4.83
CA GLY A 192 -2.65 -9.61 4.86
C GLY A 192 -2.47 -8.12 5.13
N ALA A 193 -1.21 -7.70 5.17
CA ALA A 193 -0.86 -6.28 5.25
C ALA A 193 -1.26 -5.52 3.97
N LEU A 194 -1.55 -4.22 4.11
CA LEU A 194 -1.77 -3.33 2.99
C LEU A 194 -0.45 -3.17 2.21
N LYS A 195 -0.44 -3.57 0.93
CA LYS A 195 0.80 -3.64 0.14
C LYS A 195 1.27 -2.24 -0.27
N GLY A 196 0.35 -1.36 -0.64
CA GLY A 196 0.59 0.05 -0.92
C GLY A 196 -0.63 0.89 -0.53
N ASN A 197 -0.42 2.19 -0.29
CA ASN A 197 -1.52 3.11 -0.04
C ASN A 197 -2.04 3.76 -1.33
N VAL A 198 -1.45 3.44 -2.49
CA VAL A 198 -1.89 3.87 -3.82
C VAL A 198 -1.76 2.72 -4.81
N GLY A 199 -2.76 2.56 -5.67
CA GLY A 199 -2.72 1.68 -6.83
C GLY A 199 -3.40 0.33 -6.62
N SER A 200 -3.46 -0.46 -7.70
CA SER A 200 -4.18 -1.73 -7.71
C SER A 200 -3.42 -2.85 -7.00
N GLN A 201 -4.13 -3.67 -6.23
CA GLN A 201 -3.52 -4.76 -5.47
C GLN A 201 -4.49 -5.91 -5.25
N ASN A 202 -3.97 -7.13 -5.16
CA ASN A 202 -4.74 -8.37 -5.08
C ASN A 202 -4.46 -9.10 -3.77
N TYR A 203 -5.46 -9.78 -3.21
CA TYR A 203 -5.34 -10.62 -2.02
C TYR A 203 -6.05 -11.95 -2.23
N ASP A 204 -5.32 -13.05 -2.00
CA ASP A 204 -5.90 -14.39 -2.13
C ASP A 204 -6.91 -14.64 -1.00
N ILE A 205 -8.06 -15.21 -1.36
CA ILE A 205 -9.08 -15.61 -0.41
C ILE A 205 -9.01 -17.14 -0.27
N PRO A 206 -8.72 -17.68 0.94
CA PRO A 206 -8.64 -19.12 1.15
C PRO A 206 -9.91 -19.84 0.69
N ALA A 207 -9.80 -21.01 0.05
CA ALA A 207 -10.92 -21.72 -0.57
C ALA A 207 -12.00 -22.17 0.43
N GLU A 208 -11.61 -22.37 1.69
CA GLU A 208 -12.48 -22.75 2.80
C GLU A 208 -13.40 -21.62 3.31
N VAL A 209 -13.16 -20.37 2.91
CA VAL A 209 -13.97 -19.23 3.34
C VAL A 209 -15.34 -19.26 2.64
N ASP A 210 -16.42 -19.30 3.42
CA ASP A 210 -17.79 -19.14 2.90
C ASP A 210 -18.11 -17.65 2.72
N LEU A 211 -17.97 -17.16 1.49
CA LEU A 211 -18.16 -15.74 1.15
C LEU A 211 -19.58 -15.22 1.41
N SER A 212 -20.58 -16.09 1.52
CA SER A 212 -21.96 -15.68 1.82
C SER A 212 -22.13 -15.09 3.22
N GLN A 213 -21.14 -15.31 4.10
CA GLN A 213 -21.13 -14.80 5.47
C GLN A 213 -20.53 -13.40 5.59
N TYR A 214 -19.78 -12.95 4.57
CA TYR A 214 -19.00 -11.71 4.63
C TYR A 214 -19.73 -10.58 3.94
N ARG A 215 -19.75 -9.42 4.60
CA ARG A 215 -20.50 -8.25 4.16
C ARG A 215 -19.62 -7.08 3.76
N SER A 216 -18.38 -7.05 4.24
CA SER A 216 -17.50 -5.93 3.98
C SER A 216 -16.03 -6.30 3.99
N VAL A 217 -15.24 -5.43 3.38
CA VAL A 217 -13.79 -5.37 3.52
C VAL A 217 -13.45 -4.26 4.50
N VAL A 218 -12.49 -4.50 5.37
CA VAL A 218 -12.01 -3.50 6.33
C VAL A 218 -10.51 -3.34 6.26
N ILE A 219 -10.06 -2.09 6.16
CA ILE A 219 -8.67 -1.69 6.35
C ILE A 219 -8.51 -1.27 7.80
N TYR A 220 -7.62 -1.95 8.52
CA TYR A 220 -7.43 -1.78 9.96
C TYR A 220 -5.99 -1.45 10.30
N CYS A 221 -5.78 -0.52 11.24
CA CYS A 221 -4.46 -0.19 11.76
C CYS A 221 -4.18 -0.95 13.05
N VAL A 222 -3.25 -1.91 13.01
CA VAL A 222 -2.97 -2.82 14.13
C VAL A 222 -2.41 -2.09 15.37
N PRO A 223 -1.43 -1.17 15.25
CA PRO A 223 -0.85 -0.49 16.43
C PRO A 223 -1.83 0.42 17.15
N PHE A 224 -2.70 1.11 16.41
CA PHE A 224 -3.66 2.07 16.97
C PHE A 224 -5.04 1.48 17.24
N ARG A 225 -5.29 0.27 16.76
CA ARG A 225 -6.53 -0.46 16.91
C ARG A 225 -7.77 0.24 16.36
N VAL A 226 -7.62 0.95 15.25
CA VAL A 226 -8.68 1.73 14.61
C VAL A 226 -8.98 1.23 13.20
N VAL A 227 -10.25 1.32 12.82
CA VAL A 227 -10.67 1.12 11.43
C VAL A 227 -10.28 2.35 10.61
N PHE A 228 -9.57 2.12 9.51
CA PHE A 228 -9.09 3.16 8.61
C PHE A 228 -10.10 3.46 7.51
N SER A 229 -10.64 2.41 6.89
CA SER A 229 -11.65 2.51 5.85
C SER A 229 -12.37 1.17 5.72
N THR A 230 -13.56 1.19 5.14
CA THR A 230 -14.38 0.02 4.91
C THR A 230 -15.00 0.09 3.52
N ALA A 231 -15.30 -1.06 2.95
CA ALA A 231 -16.12 -1.18 1.75
C ALA A 231 -17.16 -2.26 1.98
N GLU A 232 -18.43 -1.88 2.07
CA GLU A 232 -19.54 -2.83 2.13
C GLU A 232 -19.82 -3.38 0.75
N PHE A 233 -20.07 -4.68 0.65
CA PHE A 233 -20.49 -5.30 -0.59
C PHE A 233 -21.97 -5.00 -0.86
N GLY A 234 -22.28 -4.66 -2.12
CA GLY A 234 -23.68 -4.52 -2.54
C GLY A 234 -24.45 -5.83 -2.31
N ALA A 235 -25.63 -5.71 -1.70
CA ALA A 235 -26.58 -6.82 -1.51
C ALA A 235 -27.26 -7.24 -2.83
#